data_AF-A0A9N9U459-F1
#
_entry.id   AF-A0A9N9U459-F1
#
_cell.length_a   1.000
_cell.length_b   1.000
_cell.length_c   1.000
_cell.angle_alpha   90.00
_cell.angle_beta   90.00
_cell.angle_gamma   90.00
#
_symmetry.space_group_name_H-M   'P 1'
#
loop_
_entity.id
_entity.type
_entity.pdbx_description
1 polymer ?
#
loop_
_entity_poly.entity_id
_entity_poly.type
_entity_poly.pdbx_seq_one_letter_code
_entity_poly.pdbx_strand_id
1 'polypeptide(L)'
;MHTANFVIRVLKSWARLVATHHVYKLPPFIHRLQLSKDSSLPAPLANCFTLVKMWSEHTQGSMGLVESTVLLEIQRLLREYGSYNETDLLAALQSLLLLLTIVLFGLHQTGSAITKSIAAELIVEVWDVKSSVASTGILLDEEQSHVLPTWREWALVSAKRRTIQALHHLDWAWSLVHGYPVLTCFELGPLPAPTAGYLWNENDELQWKQSYTRWLDIWKTGGSYKLGELFNIDPGDDLNSRTEMWLAEVDEYGMVLMAELNAVDV
;
A
#
# COMPACT_ATOMS: atom_id res chain seq x y z
N MET A 1 1.53 7.06 19.99
CA MET A 1 2.97 6.87 19.65
C MET A 1 3.35 5.40 19.41
N HIS A 2 2.89 4.43 20.22
CA HIS A 2 3.21 3.00 19.99
C HIS A 2 2.70 2.47 18.65
N THR A 3 1.47 2.80 18.25
CA THR A 3 0.91 2.37 16.96
C THR A 3 1.63 2.97 15.75
N ALA A 4 1.92 4.27 15.73
CA ALA A 4 2.72 4.86 14.65
C ALA A 4 4.10 4.22 14.52
N ASN A 5 4.76 3.91 15.64
CA ASN A 5 6.03 3.16 15.60
C ASN A 5 5.85 1.74 15.03
N PHE A 6 4.74 1.07 15.32
CA PHE A 6 4.40 -0.22 14.71
C PHE A 6 4.21 -0.10 13.20
N VAL A 7 3.40 0.85 12.73
CA VAL A 7 3.16 1.10 11.30
C VAL A 7 4.45 1.43 10.57
N ILE A 8 5.29 2.32 11.11
CA ILE A 8 6.60 2.67 10.53
C ILE A 8 7.49 1.43 10.41
N ARG A 9 7.50 0.55 11.42
CA ARG A 9 8.28 -0.70 11.36
C ARG A 9 7.78 -1.62 10.26
N VAL A 10 6.46 -1.72 10.09
CA VAL A 10 5.86 -2.53 9.02
C VAL A 10 6.17 -1.93 7.64
N LEU A 11 6.00 -0.63 7.44
CA LEU A 11 6.36 0.06 6.19
C LEU A 11 7.83 -0.25 5.80
N LYS A 12 8.76 -0.05 6.74
CA LYS A 12 10.18 -0.36 6.53
C LYS A 12 10.45 -1.83 6.22
N SER A 13 9.65 -2.73 6.78
CA SER A 13 9.79 -4.17 6.50
C SER A 13 9.51 -4.50 5.03
N TRP A 14 8.62 -3.77 4.36
CA TRP A 14 8.32 -3.99 2.94
C TRP A 14 9.48 -3.58 2.02
N ALA A 15 10.15 -2.46 2.32
CA ALA A 15 11.39 -2.12 1.63
C ALA A 15 12.47 -3.19 1.86
N ARG A 16 12.59 -3.72 3.08
CA ARG A 16 13.53 -4.81 3.37
C ARG A 16 13.16 -6.11 2.64
N LEU A 17 11.87 -6.44 2.55
CA LEU A 17 11.35 -7.61 1.84
C LEU A 17 11.79 -7.58 0.38
N VAL A 18 11.59 -6.45 -0.30
CA VAL A 18 11.99 -6.22 -1.69
C VAL A 18 13.51 -6.35 -1.85
N ALA A 19 14.28 -5.75 -0.96
CA ALA A 19 15.74 -5.85 -1.00
C ALA A 19 16.25 -7.29 -0.91
N THR A 20 15.64 -8.10 -0.03
CA THR A 20 16.07 -9.48 0.23
C THR A 20 15.56 -10.47 -0.82
N HIS A 21 14.33 -10.31 -1.28
CA HIS A 21 13.64 -11.32 -2.09
C HIS A 21 13.30 -10.85 -3.52
N HIS A 22 13.54 -9.60 -3.87
CA HIS A 22 13.24 -9.04 -5.19
C HIS A 22 11.79 -9.35 -5.61
N VAL A 23 11.58 -9.97 -6.77
CA VAL A 23 10.25 -10.33 -7.29
C VAL A 23 9.67 -11.62 -6.71
N TYR A 24 10.45 -12.40 -5.95
CA TYR A 24 9.99 -13.68 -5.40
C TYR A 24 9.02 -13.51 -4.22
N LYS A 25 9.12 -12.38 -3.51
CA LYS A 25 8.18 -11.98 -2.46
C LYS A 25 7.89 -10.49 -2.62
N LEU A 26 6.63 -10.19 -2.92
CA LEU A 26 6.17 -8.82 -3.18
C LEU A 26 5.50 -8.24 -1.93
N PRO A 27 5.64 -6.93 -1.68
CA PRO A 27 4.85 -6.22 -0.68
C PRO A 27 3.34 -6.41 -0.91
N PRO A 28 2.50 -6.27 0.13
CA PRO A 28 1.09 -6.62 0.05
C PRO A 28 0.22 -5.62 -0.74
N PHE A 29 0.83 -4.65 -1.41
CA PHE A 29 0.20 -3.72 -2.34
C PHE A 29 0.65 -3.94 -3.79
N ILE A 30 1.57 -4.87 -4.04
CA ILE A 30 2.03 -5.26 -5.38
C ILE A 30 1.56 -6.68 -5.68
N HIS A 31 0.54 -6.82 -6.53
CA HIS A 31 0.08 -8.13 -6.98
C HIS A 31 0.98 -8.72 -8.07
N ARG A 32 1.15 -10.05 -8.08
CA ARG A 32 1.95 -10.79 -9.08
C ARG A 32 1.47 -10.62 -10.52
N LEU A 33 0.18 -10.40 -10.72
CA LEU A 33 -0.40 -10.19 -12.06
C LEU A 33 -0.02 -8.86 -12.70
N GLN A 34 0.61 -7.95 -11.95
CA GLN A 34 1.24 -6.74 -12.51
C GLN A 34 2.56 -7.06 -13.23
N LEU A 35 3.19 -8.19 -12.92
CA LEU A 35 4.41 -8.62 -13.60
C LEU A 35 4.06 -9.09 -15.02
N SER A 36 5.02 -8.93 -15.94
CA SER A 36 4.89 -9.53 -17.27
C SER A 36 4.87 -11.06 -17.20
N LYS A 37 4.55 -11.72 -18.33
CA LYS A 37 4.60 -13.20 -18.43
C LYS A 37 5.97 -13.76 -18.06
N ASP A 38 7.03 -13.01 -18.31
CA ASP A 38 8.42 -13.37 -17.99
C ASP A 38 8.84 -12.90 -16.60
N SER A 39 7.87 -12.54 -15.74
CA SER A 39 8.08 -11.97 -14.40
C SER A 39 8.90 -10.68 -14.39
N SER A 40 8.92 -9.94 -15.51
CA SER A 40 9.58 -8.64 -15.57
C SER A 40 8.74 -7.56 -14.90
N LEU A 41 9.43 -6.66 -14.19
CA LEU A 41 8.81 -5.51 -13.54
C LEU A 41 8.54 -4.40 -14.55
N PRO A 42 7.44 -3.64 -14.39
CA PRO A 42 7.32 -2.31 -14.98
C PRO A 42 8.52 -1.44 -14.63
N ALA A 43 8.91 -0.53 -15.54
CA ALA A 43 10.16 0.23 -15.41
C ALA A 43 10.27 1.01 -14.08
N PRO A 44 9.21 1.69 -13.57
CA PRO A 44 9.27 2.36 -12.28
C PRO A 44 9.64 1.41 -11.13
N LEU A 45 9.02 0.23 -11.08
CA LEU A 45 9.31 -0.77 -10.05
C LEU A 45 10.71 -1.39 -10.20
N ALA A 46 11.18 -1.61 -11.43
CA ALA A 46 12.53 -2.13 -11.66
C ALA A 46 13.61 -1.17 -11.13
N ASN A 47 13.44 0.12 -11.39
CA ASN A 47 14.32 1.17 -10.88
C ASN A 47 14.22 1.26 -9.35
N CYS A 48 13.01 1.28 -8.81
CA CYS A 48 12.77 1.28 -7.37
C CYS A 48 13.43 0.09 -6.66
N PHE A 49 13.28 -1.13 -7.19
CA PHE A 49 13.84 -2.34 -6.58
C PHE A 49 15.38 -2.30 -6.54
N THR A 50 16.00 -1.74 -7.58
CA THR A 50 17.44 -1.48 -7.63
C THR A 50 17.86 -0.51 -6.51
N LEU A 51 17.13 0.59 -6.33
CA LEU A 51 17.43 1.59 -5.29
C LEU A 51 17.17 1.07 -3.88
N VAL A 52 16.11 0.27 -3.70
CA VAL A 52 15.79 -0.39 -2.43
C VAL A 52 16.91 -1.36 -2.05
N LYS A 53 17.45 -2.12 -3.02
CA LYS A 53 18.62 -2.99 -2.78
C LYS A 53 19.86 -2.17 -2.41
N MET A 54 20.14 -1.10 -3.15
CA MET A 54 21.25 -0.19 -2.85
C MET A 54 21.11 0.41 -1.43
N TRP A 55 19.90 0.82 -1.04
CA TRP A 55 19.60 1.23 0.33
C TRP A 55 19.77 0.09 1.34
N SER A 56 19.50 -1.16 0.99
CA SER A 56 19.64 -2.25 1.95
C SER A 56 21.09 -2.62 2.25
N GLU A 57 21.98 -2.42 1.27
CA GLU A 57 23.40 -2.80 1.26
C GLU A 57 24.34 -1.62 1.55
N HIS A 58 23.79 -0.42 1.76
CA HIS A 58 24.59 0.78 1.99
C HIS A 58 25.49 0.67 3.22
N THR A 59 26.59 1.40 3.16
CA THR A 59 27.50 1.65 4.27
C THR A 59 27.35 3.10 4.75
N GLN A 60 27.89 3.42 5.93
CA GLN A 60 27.94 4.80 6.43
C GLN A 60 28.54 5.78 5.39
N GLY A 61 29.59 5.37 4.67
CA GLY A 61 30.24 6.22 3.66
C GLY A 61 29.45 6.40 2.36
N SER A 62 28.46 5.55 2.08
CA SER A 62 27.64 5.64 0.86
C SER A 62 26.23 6.17 1.12
N MET A 63 25.87 6.45 2.38
CA MET A 63 24.52 6.85 2.77
C MET A 63 24.03 8.12 2.09
N GLY A 64 24.86 9.17 1.98
CA GLY A 64 24.51 10.41 1.28
C GLY A 64 24.28 10.23 -0.23
N LEU A 65 25.01 9.30 -0.86
CA LEU A 65 24.79 8.93 -2.26
C LEU A 65 23.44 8.20 -2.42
N VAL A 66 23.12 7.28 -1.52
CA VAL A 66 21.83 6.59 -1.52
C VAL A 66 20.68 7.58 -1.35
N GLU A 67 20.76 8.48 -0.36
CA GLU A 67 19.75 9.52 -0.12
C GLU A 67 19.53 10.37 -1.37
N SER A 68 20.62 10.88 -1.98
CA SER A 68 20.54 11.72 -3.18
C SER A 68 19.92 10.99 -4.37
N THR A 69 20.28 9.72 -4.57
CA THR A 69 19.79 8.92 -5.69
C THR A 69 18.32 8.55 -5.52
N VAL A 70 17.89 8.21 -4.29
CA VAL A 70 16.48 7.94 -3.98
C VAL A 70 15.63 9.19 -4.19
N LEU A 71 16.11 10.36 -3.74
CA LEU A 71 15.41 11.63 -3.96
C LEU A 71 15.27 11.98 -5.44
N LEU A 72 16.33 11.79 -6.23
CA LEU A 72 16.28 12.02 -7.68
C LEU A 72 15.25 11.13 -8.37
N GLU A 73 15.11 9.88 -7.94
CA GLU A 73 14.10 8.98 -8.50
C GLU A 73 12.69 9.39 -8.09
N ILE A 74 12.46 9.77 -6.84
CA ILE A 74 11.17 10.31 -6.39
C ILE A 74 10.79 11.51 -7.27
N GLN A 75 11.69 12.48 -7.43
CA GLN A 75 11.46 13.66 -8.27
C GLN A 75 11.22 13.30 -9.75
N ARG A 76 11.90 12.29 -10.28
CA ARG A 76 11.66 11.80 -11.64
C ARG A 76 10.23 11.27 -11.78
N LEU A 77 9.80 10.39 -10.87
CA LEU A 77 8.45 9.81 -10.87
C LEU A 77 7.37 10.90 -10.75
N LEU A 78 7.57 11.89 -9.87
CA LEU A 78 6.66 13.01 -9.67
C LEU A 78 6.57 13.94 -10.90
N ARG A 79 7.61 14.04 -11.72
CA ARG A 79 7.56 14.81 -12.98
C ARG A 79 6.95 14.03 -14.15
N GLU A 80 7.18 12.73 -14.20
CA GLU A 80 6.88 11.92 -15.39
C GLU A 80 5.53 11.19 -15.33
N TYR A 81 4.89 11.08 -14.16
CA TYR A 81 3.68 10.25 -13.98
C TYR A 81 2.56 10.57 -14.97
N GLY A 82 2.39 11.83 -15.38
CA GLY A 82 1.37 12.25 -16.34
C GLY A 82 1.56 11.67 -17.75
N SER A 83 2.73 11.10 -18.05
CA SER A 83 3.03 10.42 -19.32
C SER A 83 2.87 8.90 -19.26
N TYR A 84 2.66 8.33 -18.06
CA TYR A 84 2.61 6.89 -17.87
C TYR A 84 1.27 6.30 -18.31
N ASN A 85 1.33 5.10 -18.89
CA ASN A 85 0.14 4.27 -19.04
C ASN A 85 -0.34 3.79 -17.66
N GLU A 86 -1.53 3.20 -17.59
CA GLU A 86 -2.12 2.77 -16.31
C GLU A 86 -1.24 1.80 -15.50
N THR A 87 -0.53 0.88 -16.17
CA THR A 87 0.34 -0.09 -15.50
C THR A 87 1.57 0.58 -14.91
N ASP A 88 2.24 1.44 -15.70
CA ASP A 88 3.40 2.20 -15.24
C ASP A 88 3.02 3.26 -14.19
N LEU A 89 1.82 3.82 -14.26
CA LEU A 89 1.31 4.78 -13.28
C LEU A 89 1.10 4.12 -11.91
N LEU A 90 0.48 2.94 -11.87
CA LEU A 90 0.36 2.16 -10.64
C LEU A 90 1.74 1.75 -10.10
N ALA A 91 2.62 1.27 -10.96
CA ALA A 91 4.00 0.92 -10.60
C ALA A 91 4.79 2.11 -10.03
N ALA A 92 4.59 3.31 -10.58
CA ALA A 92 5.19 4.55 -10.09
C ALA A 92 4.67 4.90 -8.69
N LEU A 93 3.36 4.79 -8.44
CA LEU A 93 2.79 5.04 -7.13
C LEU A 93 3.30 4.04 -6.07
N GLN A 94 3.42 2.76 -6.44
CA GLN A 94 3.98 1.71 -5.57
C GLN A 94 5.46 1.96 -5.27
N SER A 95 6.20 2.47 -6.25
CA SER A 95 7.60 2.86 -6.10
C SER A 95 7.75 4.07 -5.19
N LEU A 96 6.90 5.09 -5.33
CA LEU A 96 6.86 6.26 -4.43
C LEU A 96 6.63 5.84 -2.98
N LEU A 97 5.72 4.91 -2.71
CA LEU A 97 5.49 4.37 -1.35
C LEU A 97 6.78 3.77 -0.75
N LEU A 98 7.50 2.93 -1.49
CA LEU A 98 8.74 2.30 -1.02
C LEU A 98 9.87 3.33 -0.83
N LEU A 99 10.06 4.22 -1.80
CA LEU A 99 11.12 5.23 -1.77
C LEU A 99 10.88 6.29 -0.69
N LEU A 100 9.63 6.74 -0.50
CA LEU A 100 9.26 7.61 0.62
C LEU A 100 9.45 6.91 1.96
N THR A 101 9.10 5.63 2.07
CA THR A 101 9.38 4.88 3.31
C THR A 101 10.88 4.90 3.66
N ILE A 102 11.75 4.76 2.66
CA ILE A 102 13.21 4.85 2.84
C ILE A 102 13.62 6.25 3.28
N VAL A 103 13.15 7.28 2.58
CA VAL A 103 13.47 8.69 2.86
C VAL A 103 13.00 9.13 4.24
N LEU A 104 11.76 8.83 4.59
CA LEU A 104 11.11 9.33 5.79
C LEU A 104 11.50 8.56 7.05
N PHE A 105 11.77 7.25 6.93
CA PHE A 105 11.94 6.37 8.08
C PHE A 105 13.16 5.43 8.00
N GLY A 106 13.78 5.31 6.82
CA GLY A 106 14.88 4.37 6.54
C GLY A 106 16.27 4.98 6.67
N LEU A 107 16.40 6.29 6.50
CA LEU A 107 17.66 7.03 6.52
C LEU A 107 17.69 7.97 7.74
N HIS A 108 18.36 7.56 8.81
CA HIS A 108 18.55 8.42 9.98
C HIS A 108 19.95 9.03 9.91
N GLN A 109 20.06 10.27 9.45
CA GLN A 109 21.32 11.02 9.43
C GLN A 109 21.25 12.27 10.28
N THR A 110 22.28 12.48 11.10
CA THR A 110 22.68 13.81 11.55
C THR A 110 23.16 14.60 10.32
N GLY A 111 22.41 15.61 9.89
CA GLY A 111 22.73 16.41 8.71
C GLY A 111 22.15 15.90 7.38
N SER A 112 21.08 15.09 7.41
CA SER A 112 20.29 14.79 6.20
C SER A 112 19.89 16.08 5.48
N ALA A 113 19.92 16.05 4.15
CA ALA A 113 19.43 17.16 3.32
C ALA A 113 17.89 17.26 3.37
N ILE A 114 17.23 16.19 3.81
CA ILE A 114 15.77 16.09 3.88
C ILE A 114 15.29 16.75 5.16
N THR A 115 14.98 18.03 5.05
CA THR A 115 14.33 18.78 6.11
C THR A 115 12.88 18.32 6.27
N LYS A 116 12.27 18.62 7.42
CA LYS A 116 10.83 18.37 7.65
C LYS A 116 9.93 19.03 6.59
N SER A 117 10.34 20.20 6.08
CA SER A 117 9.60 20.92 5.04
C SER A 117 9.63 20.17 3.70
N ILE A 118 10.81 19.69 3.31
CA ILE A 118 10.98 18.90 2.07
C ILE A 118 10.18 17.59 2.17
N ALA A 119 10.24 16.92 3.32
CA ALA A 119 9.45 15.72 3.56
C ALA A 119 7.93 15.97 3.42
N ALA A 120 7.42 17.08 3.98
CA ALA A 120 6.02 17.47 3.83
C ALA A 120 5.65 17.75 2.36
N GLU A 121 6.50 18.48 1.64
CA GLU A 121 6.31 18.79 0.22
C GLU A 121 6.22 17.53 -0.63
N LEU A 122 7.14 16.57 -0.43
CA LEU A 122 7.11 15.28 -1.13
C LEU A 122 5.82 14.49 -0.86
N ILE A 123 5.34 14.48 0.38
CA ILE A 123 4.07 13.83 0.74
C ILE A 123 2.89 14.46 -0.01
N VAL A 124 2.85 15.80 -0.06
CA VAL A 124 1.79 16.54 -0.75
C VAL A 124 1.86 16.32 -2.26
N GLU A 125 3.04 16.34 -2.88
CA GLU A 125 3.20 16.10 -4.32
C GLU A 125 2.71 14.70 -4.74
N VAL A 126 2.85 13.69 -3.87
CA VAL A 126 2.33 12.34 -4.14
C VAL A 126 0.79 12.29 -4.22
N TRP A 127 0.07 13.27 -3.67
CA TRP A 127 -1.39 13.29 -3.75
C TRP A 127 -1.91 13.41 -5.18
N ASP A 128 -1.21 14.14 -6.06
CA ASP A 128 -1.59 14.24 -7.47
C ASP A 128 -1.42 12.90 -8.19
N VAL A 129 -0.39 12.12 -7.83
CA VAL A 129 -0.17 10.77 -8.37
C VAL A 129 -1.23 9.79 -7.84
N LYS A 130 -1.59 9.88 -6.54
CA LYS A 130 -2.70 9.11 -5.96
C LYS A 130 -4.01 9.39 -6.69
N SER A 131 -4.31 10.67 -6.91
CA SER A 131 -5.50 11.13 -7.64
C SER A 131 -5.51 10.61 -9.07
N SER A 132 -4.37 10.67 -9.75
CA SER A 132 -4.22 10.15 -11.12
C SER A 132 -4.47 8.64 -11.19
N VAL A 133 -3.88 7.86 -10.27
CA VAL A 133 -4.18 6.41 -10.17
C VAL A 133 -5.66 6.18 -9.87
N ALA A 134 -6.25 6.92 -8.93
CA ALA A 134 -7.66 6.78 -8.58
C ALA A 134 -8.59 7.06 -9.78
N SER A 135 -8.23 8.05 -10.60
CA SER A 135 -8.99 8.41 -11.81
C SER A 135 -9.01 7.32 -12.89
N THR A 136 -8.08 6.37 -12.85
CA THR A 136 -8.06 5.20 -13.75
C THR A 136 -8.98 4.05 -13.26
N GLY A 137 -9.79 4.29 -12.23
CA GLY A 137 -10.73 3.33 -11.70
C GLY A 137 -10.19 2.56 -10.49
N ILE A 138 -10.93 2.65 -9.39
CA ILE A 138 -10.69 1.97 -8.10
C ILE A 138 -11.91 1.18 -7.62
N LEU A 139 -12.93 1.08 -8.48
CA LEU A 139 -14.18 0.36 -8.25
C LEU A 139 -14.33 -0.71 -9.33
N LEU A 140 -15.00 -1.79 -8.98
CA LEU A 140 -15.45 -2.82 -9.91
C LEU A 140 -16.96 -3.00 -9.75
N ASP A 141 -17.66 -3.03 -10.88
CA ASP A 141 -19.12 -3.21 -10.89
C ASP A 141 -19.50 -4.61 -10.41
N GLU A 142 -18.65 -5.60 -10.67
CA GLU A 142 -18.83 -6.97 -10.21
C GLU A 142 -18.74 -7.07 -8.68
N GLU A 143 -17.81 -6.34 -8.05
CA GLU A 143 -17.72 -6.29 -6.58
C GLU A 143 -18.93 -5.59 -5.96
N GLN A 144 -19.48 -4.57 -6.62
CA GLN A 144 -20.70 -3.88 -6.18
C GLN A 144 -21.95 -4.75 -6.34
N SER A 145 -22.02 -5.49 -7.44
CA SER A 145 -23.13 -6.39 -7.77
C SER A 145 -23.01 -7.75 -7.11
N HIS A 146 -21.95 -7.97 -6.33
CA HIS A 146 -21.65 -9.23 -5.64
C HIS A 146 -21.58 -10.44 -6.59
N VAL A 147 -20.89 -10.27 -7.72
CA VAL A 147 -20.65 -11.29 -8.73
C VAL A 147 -19.15 -11.47 -8.97
N LEU A 148 -18.78 -12.53 -9.68
CA LEU A 148 -17.38 -12.89 -9.92
C LEU A 148 -16.72 -11.94 -10.93
N PRO A 149 -15.67 -11.17 -10.55
CA PRO A 149 -14.90 -10.35 -11.48
C PRO A 149 -13.88 -11.17 -12.28
N THR A 150 -13.31 -10.56 -13.32
CA THR A 150 -12.08 -11.07 -13.93
C THR A 150 -10.95 -11.02 -12.90
N TRP A 151 -10.17 -12.11 -12.77
CA TRP A 151 -9.09 -12.18 -11.78
C TRP A 151 -8.07 -11.06 -11.95
N ARG A 152 -7.68 -10.78 -13.20
CA ARG A 152 -6.70 -9.73 -13.50
C ARG A 152 -7.20 -8.34 -13.10
N GLU A 153 -8.42 -7.97 -13.48
CA GLU A 153 -8.99 -6.66 -13.16
C GLU A 153 -9.16 -6.48 -11.65
N TRP A 154 -9.69 -7.52 -10.98
CA TRP A 154 -9.78 -7.57 -9.52
C TRP A 154 -8.43 -7.36 -8.83
N ALA A 155 -7.39 -8.05 -9.28
CA ALA A 155 -6.06 -7.94 -8.71
C ALA A 155 -5.48 -6.52 -8.89
N LEU A 156 -5.64 -5.92 -10.08
CA LEU A 156 -5.12 -4.59 -10.38
C LEU A 156 -5.85 -3.50 -9.59
N VAL A 157 -7.18 -3.54 -9.54
CA VAL A 157 -7.98 -2.57 -8.75
C VAL A 157 -7.71 -2.75 -7.25
N SER A 158 -7.56 -3.98 -6.78
CA SER A 158 -7.16 -4.26 -5.39
C SER A 158 -5.76 -3.74 -5.08
N ALA A 159 -4.79 -3.87 -6.00
CA ALA A 159 -3.45 -3.31 -5.85
C ALA A 159 -3.48 -1.77 -5.79
N LYS A 160 -4.29 -1.10 -6.62
CA LYS A 160 -4.50 0.36 -6.54
C LYS A 160 -5.00 0.78 -5.16
N ARG A 161 -6.08 0.15 -4.68
CA ARG A 161 -6.68 0.43 -3.36
C ARG A 161 -5.68 0.24 -2.22
N ARG A 162 -4.98 -0.90 -2.19
CA ARG A 162 -3.95 -1.21 -1.19
C ARG A 162 -2.77 -0.23 -1.24
N THR A 163 -2.36 0.22 -2.44
CA THR A 163 -1.27 1.21 -2.58
C THR A 163 -1.71 2.58 -2.07
N ILE A 164 -2.90 3.05 -2.46
CA ILE A 164 -3.45 4.34 -2.01
C ILE A 164 -3.62 4.33 -0.49
N GLN A 165 -4.16 3.25 0.06
CA GLN A 165 -4.35 3.11 1.50
C GLN A 165 -3.01 3.04 2.26
N ALA A 166 -2.02 2.31 1.75
CA ALA A 166 -0.69 2.25 2.37
C ALA A 166 0.03 3.61 2.36
N LEU A 167 -0.20 4.44 1.34
CA LEU A 167 0.29 5.82 1.33
C LEU A 167 -0.39 6.69 2.39
N HIS A 168 -1.70 6.53 2.61
CA HIS A 168 -2.37 7.22 3.72
C HIS A 168 -1.76 6.85 5.07
N HIS A 169 -1.31 5.61 5.26
CA HIS A 169 -0.66 5.17 6.50
C HIS A 169 0.73 5.72 6.69
N LEU A 170 1.47 5.85 5.60
CA LEU A 170 2.73 6.57 5.58
C LEU A 170 2.53 8.04 5.97
N ASP A 171 1.54 8.70 5.36
CA ASP A 171 1.19 10.11 5.65
C ASP A 171 0.73 10.28 7.11
N TRP A 172 -0.12 9.38 7.59
CA TRP A 172 -0.63 9.31 8.97
C TRP A 172 0.50 9.16 9.97
N ALA A 173 1.37 8.15 9.79
CA ALA A 173 2.45 7.86 10.71
C ALA A 173 3.49 8.99 10.73
N TRP A 174 3.82 9.55 9.57
CA TRP A 174 4.72 10.69 9.47
C TRP A 174 4.15 11.91 10.19
N SER A 175 2.88 12.24 9.94
CA SER A 175 2.19 13.39 10.55
C SER A 175 2.13 13.25 12.07
N LEU A 176 1.76 12.07 12.58
CA LEU A 176 1.67 11.82 14.01
C LEU A 176 3.03 11.95 14.72
N VAL A 177 4.11 11.44 14.12
CA VAL A 177 5.47 11.55 14.68
C VAL A 177 5.97 12.99 14.70
N HIS A 178 5.51 13.82 13.76
CA HIS A 178 5.97 15.20 13.60
C HIS A 178 5.02 16.25 14.17
N GLY A 179 3.88 15.86 14.73
CA GLY A 179 2.89 16.76 15.32
C GLY A 179 2.03 17.52 14.31
N TYR A 180 1.88 16.99 13.08
CA TYR A 180 0.97 17.55 12.09
C TYR A 180 -0.44 16.94 12.22
N PRO A 181 -1.49 17.67 11.79
CA PRO A 181 -2.84 17.12 11.72
C PRO A 181 -2.88 15.86 10.85
N VAL A 182 -3.59 14.85 11.34
CA VAL A 182 -3.79 13.58 10.65
C VAL A 182 -5.05 13.66 9.77
N LEU A 183 -4.94 13.15 8.55
CA LEU A 183 -6.08 12.95 7.65
C LEU A 183 -6.62 11.52 7.85
N THR A 184 -7.91 11.40 8.13
CA THR A 184 -8.59 10.12 8.40
C THR A 184 -9.10 9.42 7.14
N CYS A 185 -9.17 10.14 6.03
CA CYS A 185 -9.56 9.63 4.71
C CYS A 185 -10.88 8.86 4.66
N PHE A 186 -11.90 9.42 5.32
CA PHE A 186 -13.27 8.89 5.34
C PHE A 186 -13.87 8.71 3.94
N GLU A 187 -13.40 9.44 2.93
CA GLU A 187 -13.80 9.29 1.53
C GLU A 187 -13.55 7.89 0.95
N LEU A 188 -12.62 7.14 1.54
CA LEU A 188 -12.36 5.75 1.15
C LEU A 188 -13.34 4.76 1.77
N GLY A 189 -14.19 5.21 2.70
CA GLY A 189 -15.13 4.36 3.45
C GLY A 189 -15.99 3.41 2.60
N PRO A 190 -16.54 3.84 1.44
CA PRO A 190 -17.34 2.95 0.59
C PRO A 190 -16.54 1.84 -0.11
N LEU A 191 -15.21 1.94 -0.17
CA LEU A 191 -14.38 0.96 -0.85
C LEU A 191 -14.31 -0.35 -0.04
N PRO A 192 -14.22 -1.51 -0.69
CA PRO A 192 -13.86 -2.76 -0.04
C PRO A 192 -12.55 -2.61 0.75
N ALA A 193 -12.55 -3.11 1.98
CA ALA A 193 -11.34 -3.34 2.74
C ALA A 193 -10.49 -4.42 2.04
N PRO A 194 -9.19 -4.57 2.38
CA PRO A 194 -8.38 -5.66 1.89
C PRO A 194 -9.12 -6.98 2.07
N THR A 195 -9.27 -7.67 0.95
CA THR A 195 -9.93 -8.98 0.85
C THR A 195 -9.15 -10.08 1.59
N ALA A 196 -9.70 -11.28 1.57
CA ALA A 196 -9.08 -12.46 2.13
C ALA A 196 -7.68 -12.74 1.56
N GLY A 197 -6.73 -13.07 2.44
CA GLY A 197 -5.35 -13.33 2.07
C GLY A 197 -5.19 -14.52 1.12
N TYR A 198 -6.05 -15.53 1.21
CA TYR A 198 -6.03 -16.66 0.28
C TYR A 198 -6.44 -16.28 -1.15
N LEU A 199 -7.29 -15.26 -1.32
CA LEU A 199 -7.64 -14.73 -2.66
C LEU A 199 -6.50 -13.88 -3.22
N TRP A 200 -5.87 -13.05 -2.36
CA TRP A 200 -4.77 -12.18 -2.76
C TRP A 200 -3.50 -12.95 -3.15
N ASN A 201 -3.21 -14.05 -2.45
CA ASN A 201 -1.97 -14.82 -2.65
C ASN A 201 -2.10 -15.96 -3.67
N GLU A 202 -3.29 -16.16 -4.25
CA GLU A 202 -3.52 -17.22 -5.23
C GLU A 202 -2.64 -17.05 -6.47
N ASN A 203 -2.25 -18.16 -7.09
CA ASN A 203 -1.37 -18.20 -8.24
C ASN A 203 -1.95 -18.94 -9.45
N ASP A 204 -3.11 -19.55 -9.28
CA ASP A 204 -3.84 -20.22 -10.34
C ASP A 204 -5.23 -19.60 -10.53
N GLU A 205 -5.58 -19.25 -11.77
CA GLU A 205 -6.84 -18.56 -12.07
C GLU A 205 -8.06 -19.43 -11.80
N LEU A 206 -7.94 -20.74 -12.03
CA LEU A 206 -9.04 -21.67 -11.81
C LEU A 206 -9.30 -21.84 -10.31
N GLN A 207 -8.25 -22.00 -9.50
CA GLN A 207 -8.37 -22.01 -8.04
C GLN A 207 -8.89 -20.69 -7.49
N TRP A 208 -8.42 -19.56 -8.04
CA TRP A 208 -8.92 -18.24 -7.64
C TRP A 208 -10.42 -18.12 -7.88
N LYS A 209 -10.92 -18.50 -9.07
CA LYS A 209 -12.35 -18.46 -9.40
C LYS A 209 -13.19 -19.33 -8.46
N GLN A 210 -12.70 -20.54 -8.12
CA GLN A 210 -13.38 -21.43 -7.18
C GLN A 210 -13.43 -20.83 -5.77
N SER A 211 -12.31 -20.30 -5.29
CA SER A 211 -12.21 -19.67 -3.97
C SER A 211 -13.05 -18.39 -3.88
N TYR A 212 -13.05 -17.56 -4.93
CA TYR A 212 -13.85 -16.34 -4.97
C TYR A 212 -15.35 -16.65 -5.02
N THR A 213 -15.77 -17.68 -5.76
CA THR A 213 -17.17 -18.12 -5.78
C THR A 213 -17.64 -18.57 -4.40
N ARG A 214 -16.78 -19.29 -3.65
CA ARG A 214 -17.07 -19.64 -2.25
C ARG A 214 -17.13 -18.41 -1.35
N TRP A 215 -16.20 -17.48 -1.53
CA TRP A 215 -16.17 -16.22 -0.78
C TRP A 215 -17.46 -15.41 -1.01
N LEU A 216 -18.00 -15.38 -2.23
CA LEU A 216 -19.29 -14.75 -2.52
C LEU A 216 -20.46 -15.39 -1.73
N ASP A 217 -20.49 -16.71 -1.56
CA ASP A 217 -21.55 -17.35 -0.74
C ASP A 217 -21.40 -17.03 0.76
N ILE A 218 -20.15 -16.99 1.26
CA ILE A 218 -19.85 -16.61 2.65
C ILE A 218 -20.28 -15.15 2.91
N TRP A 219 -19.98 -14.24 1.99
CA TRP A 219 -20.24 -12.80 2.09
C TRP A 219 -21.55 -12.35 1.44
N LYS A 220 -22.49 -13.27 1.17
CA LYS A 220 -23.77 -12.96 0.51
C LYS A 220 -24.61 -11.89 1.21
N THR A 221 -24.49 -11.81 2.53
CA THR A 221 -25.22 -10.83 3.35
C THR A 221 -24.34 -9.61 3.57
N GLY A 222 -24.68 -8.50 2.94
CA GLY A 222 -23.96 -7.22 3.07
C GLY A 222 -22.74 -7.06 2.16
N GLY A 223 -22.32 -8.11 1.44
CA GLY A 223 -21.20 -8.06 0.51
C GLY A 223 -19.85 -7.91 1.21
N SER A 224 -18.81 -7.56 0.43
CA SER A 224 -17.45 -7.28 0.93
C SER A 224 -17.45 -6.37 2.15
N TYR A 225 -16.60 -6.68 3.12
CA TYR A 225 -16.30 -5.78 4.22
C TYR A 225 -15.75 -4.45 3.66
N LYS A 226 -16.28 -3.33 4.12
CA LYS A 226 -15.92 -1.98 3.65
C LYS A 226 -14.93 -1.32 4.59
N LEU A 227 -14.08 -0.45 4.05
CA LEU A 227 -13.19 0.38 4.86
C LEU A 227 -13.97 1.25 5.85
N GLY A 228 -15.19 1.64 5.52
CA GLY A 228 -16.07 2.39 6.41
C GLY A 228 -16.45 1.63 7.68
N GLU A 229 -16.54 0.30 7.61
CA GLU A 229 -16.92 -0.55 8.75
C GLU A 229 -15.82 -0.57 9.82
N LEU A 230 -14.56 -0.37 9.43
CA LEU A 230 -13.43 -0.26 10.35
C LEU A 230 -13.53 0.93 11.31
N PHE A 231 -14.14 2.04 10.88
CA PHE A 231 -14.32 3.22 11.73
C PHE A 231 -15.47 3.10 12.73
N ASN A 232 -16.27 2.04 12.63
CA ASN A 232 -17.42 1.78 13.50
C ASN A 232 -17.15 0.61 14.47
N ILE A 233 -15.88 0.26 14.68
CA ILE A 233 -15.50 -0.71 15.70
C ILE A 233 -15.46 0.03 17.03
N ASP A 234 -16.34 -0.37 17.95
CA ASP A 234 -16.38 0.22 19.28
C ASP A 234 -15.10 -0.09 20.07
N PRO A 235 -14.63 0.82 20.94
CA PRO A 235 -13.50 0.54 21.81
C PRO A 235 -13.81 -0.62 22.77
N GLY A 236 -13.01 -1.69 22.73
CA GLY A 236 -13.17 -2.86 23.59
C GLY A 236 -12.78 -4.17 22.90
N ASP A 237 -13.12 -5.29 23.54
CA ASP A 237 -12.84 -6.63 23.02
C ASP A 237 -13.99 -7.19 22.15
N ASP A 238 -15.18 -6.57 22.22
CA ASP A 238 -16.38 -7.04 21.52
C ASP A 238 -16.33 -6.60 20.04
N LEU A 239 -16.45 -7.56 19.13
CA LEU A 239 -16.51 -7.33 17.69
C LEU A 239 -17.86 -7.78 17.13
N ASN A 240 -18.37 -7.04 16.14
CA ASN A 240 -19.51 -7.54 15.38
C ASN A 240 -19.07 -8.71 14.48
N SER A 241 -20.03 -9.57 14.13
CA SER A 241 -19.75 -10.80 13.37
C SER A 241 -19.08 -10.56 12.01
N ARG A 242 -19.35 -9.44 11.34
CA ARG A 242 -18.71 -9.11 10.05
C ARG A 242 -17.25 -8.74 10.24
N THR A 243 -16.93 -7.98 11.29
CA THR A 243 -15.55 -7.65 11.65
C THR A 243 -14.77 -8.90 12.05
N GLU A 244 -15.36 -9.80 12.83
CA GLU A 244 -14.75 -11.10 13.16
C GLU A 244 -14.48 -11.94 11.91
N MET A 245 -15.46 -12.03 10.99
CA MET A 245 -15.31 -12.73 9.72
C MET A 245 -14.18 -12.14 8.86
N TRP A 246 -14.11 -10.81 8.76
CA TRP A 246 -13.06 -10.14 8.01
C TRP A 246 -11.68 -10.39 8.62
N LEU A 247 -11.53 -10.22 9.94
CA LEU A 247 -10.27 -10.48 10.65
C LEU A 247 -9.81 -11.94 10.52
N ALA A 248 -10.75 -12.89 10.45
CA ALA A 248 -10.43 -14.30 10.31
C ALA A 248 -9.81 -14.67 8.95
N GLU A 249 -10.02 -13.86 7.91
CA GLU A 249 -9.54 -14.17 6.55
C GLU A 249 -8.53 -13.16 5.99
N VAL A 250 -8.40 -11.98 6.59
CA VAL A 250 -7.56 -10.92 6.05
C VAL A 250 -6.08 -11.28 6.11
N ASP A 251 -5.31 -10.74 5.17
CA ASP A 251 -3.85 -10.88 5.17
C ASP A 251 -3.15 -9.93 6.16
N GLU A 252 -1.83 -10.04 6.19
CA GLU A 252 -0.98 -9.25 7.07
C GLU A 252 -1.16 -7.74 6.84
N TYR A 253 -1.57 -7.31 5.64
CA TYR A 253 -1.84 -5.91 5.37
C TYR A 253 -3.13 -5.42 6.04
N GLY A 254 -4.22 -6.19 5.98
CA GLY A 254 -5.41 -5.83 6.72
C GLY A 254 -5.22 -5.83 8.24
N MET A 255 -4.36 -6.71 8.77
CA MET A 255 -4.02 -6.69 10.19
C MET A 255 -3.33 -5.37 10.61
N VAL A 256 -2.56 -4.74 9.72
CA VAL A 256 -1.98 -3.40 9.97
C VAL A 256 -3.07 -2.33 10.05
N LEU A 257 -4.08 -2.40 9.17
CA LEU A 257 -5.21 -1.47 9.20
C LEU A 257 -5.94 -1.48 10.53
N MET A 258 -6.16 -2.69 11.05
CA MET A 258 -6.83 -2.89 12.34
C MET A 258 -6.05 -2.23 13.48
N ALA A 259 -4.71 -2.23 13.42
CA ALA A 259 -3.89 -1.65 14.46
C ALA A 259 -4.02 -0.11 14.55
N GLU A 260 -4.27 0.57 13.42
CA GLU A 260 -4.33 2.03 13.33
C GLU A 260 -5.62 2.63 13.89
N LEU A 261 -6.75 1.98 13.70
CA LEU A 261 -8.06 2.48 14.14
C LEU A 261 -8.13 2.56 15.67
N ASN A 262 -7.54 1.57 16.34
CA ASN A 262 -7.41 1.53 17.80
C ASN A 262 -6.45 2.59 18.37
N ALA A 263 -5.83 3.43 17.53
CA ALA A 263 -4.90 4.47 17.95
C ALA A 263 -5.48 5.89 17.94
N VAL A 264 -6.71 6.06 17.43
CA VAL A 264 -7.38 7.39 17.35
C VAL A 264 -8.19 7.70 18.61
N ASP A 265 -8.39 6.72 19.51
CA ASP A 265 -9.03 6.91 20.82
C ASP A 265 -8.02 7.17 21.95
N VAL A 266 -7.28 8.28 21.84
CA VAL A 266 -6.59 8.92 22.98
C VAL A 266 -6.78 10.43 22.96
#